data_AF-A0A093UQL7-F1
#
_entry.id   AF-A0A093UQL7-F1
#
_cell.length_a   1.000
_cell.length_b   1.000
_cell.length_c   1.000
_cell.angle_alpha   90.00
_cell.angle_beta   90.00
_cell.angle_gamma   90.00
#
_symmetry.space_group_name_H-M   'P 1'
#
loop_
_entity.id
_entity.type
_entity.pdbx_description
1 polymer ?
#
loop_
_entity_poly.entity_id
_entity_poly.type
_entity_poly.pdbx_seq_one_letter_code
_entity_poly.pdbx_strand_id
1 'polypeptide(L)'
;MAGQRFETLQLHAGQEPDPATNSRAVPIYATTSYVFNDSAHGARLFGLKEFGNIYSRIMNPTVDVFEKRIAALEGGVAAVAASSGQAAQFMAISALAHAGDNIVATSNLYGGTYNQLKVFLPRLGIQTKFVNGDNAEDIAAAIDDHTKAVYVETIGNPRYNVPDFEAIAKVAHEKGVPLVVDGFKLISNLANVGDSKTLAIHPWSTTHEQLSEEERIASGVTEDAIRISVGTEHIDDIIADFEQSFQAASAAGADKTALPDRTA
;
A
#
# COMPACT_ATOMS: atom_id res chain seq x y z
N MET A 1 -14.36 8.75 20.91
CA MET A 1 -12.94 8.36 20.78
C MET A 1 -12.02 9.50 20.30
N ALA A 2 -12.55 10.60 19.72
CA ALA A 2 -11.74 11.76 19.35
C ALA A 2 -10.95 12.29 20.57
N GLY A 3 -9.63 12.46 20.42
CA GLY A 3 -8.72 12.93 21.47
C GLY A 3 -7.99 11.85 22.27
N GLN A 4 -8.20 10.56 21.97
CA GLN A 4 -7.38 9.49 22.52
C GLN A 4 -6.00 9.40 21.82
N ARG A 5 -5.01 8.86 22.54
CA ARG A 5 -3.67 8.62 21.98
C ARG A 5 -3.70 7.50 20.94
N PHE A 6 -2.73 7.53 20.02
CA PHE A 6 -2.61 6.59 18.92
C PHE A 6 -2.60 5.12 19.40
N GLU A 7 -1.85 4.82 20.46
CA GLU A 7 -1.73 3.47 21.02
C GLU A 7 -3.06 2.97 21.61
N THR A 8 -3.86 3.89 22.16
CA THR A 8 -5.21 3.56 22.65
C THR A 8 -6.16 3.27 21.49
N LEU A 9 -6.05 4.03 20.39
CA LEU A 9 -6.85 3.82 19.18
C LEU A 9 -6.51 2.48 18.51
N GLN A 10 -5.23 2.09 18.47
CA GLN A 10 -4.79 0.79 17.92
C GLN A 10 -5.51 -0.39 18.58
N LEU A 11 -5.73 -0.32 19.91
CA LEU A 11 -6.37 -1.39 20.66
C LEU A 11 -7.90 -1.32 20.65
N HIS A 12 -8.49 -0.12 20.63
CA HIS A 12 -9.90 0.05 20.96
C HIS A 12 -10.78 0.63 19.85
N ALA A 13 -10.20 1.35 18.87
CA ALA A 13 -11.03 1.99 17.85
C ALA A 13 -11.80 0.97 17.02
N GLY A 14 -13.04 1.32 16.67
CA GLY A 14 -13.95 0.51 15.86
C GLY A 14 -14.64 -0.65 16.57
N GLN A 15 -14.25 -0.99 17.81
CA GLN A 15 -14.73 -2.18 18.52
C GLN A 15 -15.48 -1.84 19.80
N GLU A 16 -16.66 -2.44 19.96
CA GLU A 16 -17.41 -2.51 21.21
C GLU A 16 -17.65 -3.99 21.58
N PRO A 17 -17.84 -4.34 22.87
CA PRO A 17 -18.23 -5.70 23.25
C PRO A 17 -19.49 -6.13 22.51
N ASP A 18 -19.53 -7.39 22.05
CA ASP A 18 -20.68 -7.90 21.30
C ASP A 18 -21.96 -7.86 22.17
N PRO A 19 -23.03 -7.18 21.76
CA PRO A 19 -24.22 -7.03 22.59
C PRO A 19 -25.04 -8.32 22.72
N ALA A 20 -24.85 -9.30 21.82
CA ALA A 20 -25.59 -10.56 21.88
C ALA A 20 -25.04 -11.50 22.97
N THR A 21 -23.72 -11.51 23.19
CA THR A 21 -23.03 -12.48 24.05
C THR A 21 -22.12 -11.87 25.10
N ASN A 22 -21.90 -10.55 25.06
CA ASN A 22 -20.86 -9.82 25.79
C ASN A 22 -19.43 -10.29 25.46
N SER A 23 -19.21 -10.88 24.28
CA SER A 23 -17.85 -11.23 23.84
C SER A 23 -16.96 -10.00 23.80
N ARG A 24 -15.80 -10.09 24.47
CA ARG A 24 -14.80 -9.02 24.45
C ARG A 24 -14.03 -9.00 23.13
N ALA A 25 -13.70 -10.16 22.58
CA ALA A 25 -13.05 -10.27 21.26
C ALA A 25 -14.08 -10.04 20.15
N VAL A 26 -13.65 -9.46 19.03
CA VAL A 26 -14.49 -9.27 17.83
C VAL A 26 -14.92 -10.65 17.31
N PRO A 27 -16.22 -10.94 17.22
CA PRO A 27 -16.68 -12.17 16.59
C PRO A 27 -16.32 -12.21 15.10
N ILE A 28 -16.01 -13.40 14.61
CA ILE A 28 -15.75 -13.63 13.17
C ILE A 28 -17.08 -13.94 12.48
N TYR A 29 -17.62 -12.97 11.75
CA TYR A 29 -18.82 -13.13 10.94
C TYR A 29 -18.47 -13.73 9.57
N ALA A 30 -18.12 -15.02 9.56
CA ALA A 30 -17.84 -15.81 8.35
C ALA A 30 -19.14 -16.21 7.62
N THR A 31 -19.96 -15.22 7.26
CA THR A 31 -21.19 -15.38 6.48
C THR A 31 -21.12 -14.60 5.18
N THR A 32 -21.94 -14.96 4.21
CA THR A 32 -22.11 -14.20 2.96
C THR A 32 -23.27 -13.21 3.03
N SER A 33 -24.33 -13.56 3.77
CA SER A 33 -25.63 -12.88 3.73
C SER A 33 -26.20 -12.70 5.14
N TYR A 34 -27.06 -11.70 5.29
CA TYR A 34 -27.73 -11.38 6.55
C TYR A 34 -29.25 -11.47 6.40
N VAL A 35 -29.92 -11.95 7.44
CA VAL A 35 -31.38 -12.10 7.46
C VAL A 35 -32.04 -10.75 7.76
N PHE A 36 -33.13 -10.44 7.06
CA PHE A 36 -33.96 -9.28 7.37
C PHE A 36 -35.04 -9.63 8.39
N ASN A 37 -35.36 -8.70 9.29
CA ASN A 37 -36.49 -8.84 10.22
C ASN A 37 -37.82 -9.05 9.49
N ASP A 38 -38.03 -8.32 8.38
CA ASP A 38 -39.16 -8.46 7.46
C ASP A 38 -38.82 -7.83 6.10
N SER A 39 -39.74 -7.90 5.13
CA SER A 39 -39.57 -7.35 3.78
C SER A 39 -39.49 -5.82 3.76
N ALA A 40 -40.11 -5.11 4.71
CA ALA A 40 -40.01 -3.66 4.82
C ALA A 40 -38.63 -3.22 5.35
N HIS A 41 -38.05 -3.96 6.29
CA HIS A 41 -36.67 -3.78 6.76
C HIS A 41 -35.69 -3.98 5.61
N GLY A 42 -35.80 -5.06 4.84
CA GLY A 42 -34.98 -5.25 3.64
C GLY A 42 -35.05 -4.06 2.66
N ALA A 43 -36.27 -3.56 2.38
CA ALA A 43 -36.44 -2.40 1.50
C ALA A 43 -35.80 -1.10 2.05
N ARG A 44 -35.80 -0.90 3.37
CA ARG A 44 -35.14 0.26 4.00
C ARG A 44 -33.63 0.17 3.90
N LEU A 45 -33.04 -1.02 4.10
CA LEU A 45 -31.59 -1.23 3.96
C LEU A 45 -31.12 -0.97 2.52
N PHE A 46 -31.77 -1.59 1.52
CA PHE A 46 -31.41 -1.37 0.11
C PHE A 46 -31.67 0.06 -0.38
N GLY A 47 -32.66 0.74 0.19
CA GLY A 47 -32.96 2.14 -0.09
C GLY A 47 -32.10 3.14 0.69
N LEU A 48 -31.10 2.68 1.46
CA LEU A 48 -30.23 3.49 2.33
C LEU A 48 -31.02 4.39 3.32
N LYS A 49 -32.22 3.95 3.71
CA LYS A 49 -33.06 4.63 4.71
C LYS A 49 -32.75 4.19 6.14
N GLU A 50 -32.06 3.06 6.27
CA GLU A 50 -31.64 2.46 7.52
C GLU A 50 -30.26 1.81 7.29
N PHE A 51 -29.36 1.92 8.27
CA PHE A 51 -28.06 1.25 8.21
C PHE A 51 -28.17 -0.17 8.78
N GLY A 52 -27.56 -1.13 8.10
CA GLY A 52 -27.57 -2.52 8.55
C GLY A 52 -27.00 -3.45 7.50
N ASN A 53 -26.62 -4.66 7.92
CA ASN A 53 -25.93 -5.61 7.06
C ASN A 53 -26.87 -6.26 6.04
N ILE A 54 -26.41 -6.37 4.80
CA ILE A 54 -27.15 -7.00 3.69
C ILE A 54 -26.36 -8.21 3.17
N TYR A 55 -25.13 -7.96 2.71
CA TYR A 55 -24.28 -8.95 2.07
C TYR A 55 -22.80 -8.62 2.29
N SER A 56 -21.96 -9.60 2.63
CA SER A 56 -20.57 -9.39 3.07
C SER A 56 -19.65 -8.74 2.05
N ARG A 57 -19.98 -8.83 0.75
CA ARG A 57 -19.27 -8.08 -0.31
C ARG A 57 -19.41 -6.55 -0.17
N ILE A 58 -20.51 -6.10 0.43
CA ILE A 58 -20.82 -4.68 0.61
C ILE A 58 -20.41 -4.23 2.01
N MET A 59 -20.66 -5.07 3.02
CA MET A 59 -20.39 -4.76 4.43
C MET A 59 -20.35 -6.03 5.28
N ASN A 60 -19.43 -6.09 6.23
CA ASN A 60 -19.29 -7.20 7.16
C ASN A 60 -18.84 -6.66 8.53
N PRO A 61 -19.49 -7.02 9.67
CA PRO A 61 -19.16 -6.45 10.97
C PRO A 61 -17.71 -6.70 11.42
N THR A 62 -17.11 -7.83 11.05
CA THR A 62 -15.69 -8.09 11.37
C THR A 62 -14.77 -7.14 10.59
N VAL A 63 -15.08 -6.90 9.31
CA VAL A 63 -14.33 -5.98 8.44
C VAL A 63 -14.55 -4.52 8.84
N ASP A 64 -15.78 -4.14 9.22
CA ASP A 64 -16.15 -2.79 9.64
C ASP A 64 -15.36 -2.33 10.88
N VAL A 65 -15.05 -3.24 11.82
CA VAL A 65 -14.16 -2.94 12.94
C VAL A 65 -12.77 -2.53 12.45
N PHE A 66 -12.21 -3.26 11.47
CA PHE A 66 -10.92 -2.92 10.86
C PHE A 66 -10.98 -1.59 10.13
N GLU A 67 -12.00 -1.37 9.29
CA GLU A 67 -12.19 -0.12 8.53
C GLU A 67 -12.30 1.10 9.46
N LYS A 68 -13.15 1.03 10.50
CA LYS A 68 -13.28 2.09 11.50
C LYS A 68 -11.99 2.37 12.24
N ARG A 69 -11.20 1.32 12.52
CA ARG A 69 -9.89 1.46 13.19
C ARG A 69 -8.89 2.15 12.30
N ILE A 70 -8.78 1.75 11.03
CA ILE A 70 -7.91 2.41 10.06
C ILE A 70 -8.31 3.87 9.88
N ALA A 71 -9.61 4.16 9.70
CA ALA A 71 -10.10 5.54 9.60
C ALA A 71 -9.70 6.38 10.83
N ALA A 72 -9.85 5.83 12.04
CA ALA A 72 -9.46 6.52 13.27
C ALA A 72 -7.94 6.77 13.39
N LEU A 73 -7.10 5.80 12.99
CA LEU A 73 -5.64 5.92 13.02
C LEU A 73 -5.12 6.89 11.96
N GLU A 74 -5.79 6.94 10.82
CA GLU A 74 -5.44 7.82 9.70
C GLU A 74 -5.97 9.25 9.89
N GLY A 75 -6.95 9.45 10.78
CA GLY A 75 -7.71 10.70 10.90
C GLY A 75 -8.69 10.92 9.74
N GLY A 76 -9.03 9.85 9.02
CA GLY A 76 -9.96 9.86 7.89
C GLY A 76 -11.42 9.78 8.32
N VAL A 77 -12.34 10.17 7.42
CA VAL A 77 -13.79 10.09 7.67
C VAL A 77 -14.35 8.67 7.57
N ALA A 78 -13.69 7.81 6.79
CA ALA A 78 -14.04 6.42 6.56
C ALA A 78 -12.82 5.67 5.99
N ALA A 79 -12.89 4.33 5.99
CA ALA A 79 -11.95 3.48 5.26
C ALA A 79 -12.73 2.35 4.59
N VAL A 80 -12.12 1.74 3.57
CA VAL A 80 -12.68 0.57 2.86
C VAL A 80 -11.58 -0.48 2.77
N ALA A 81 -11.86 -1.69 3.21
CA ALA A 81 -10.95 -2.82 3.11
C ALA A 81 -11.00 -3.40 1.69
N ALA A 82 -9.82 -3.73 1.16
CA ALA A 82 -9.67 -4.40 -0.13
C ALA A 82 -9.01 -5.77 0.04
N SER A 83 -9.09 -6.60 -1.00
CA SER A 83 -8.49 -7.94 -0.99
C SER A 83 -6.95 -7.93 -1.06
N SER A 84 -6.34 -6.81 -1.47
CA SER A 84 -4.90 -6.59 -1.53
C SER A 84 -4.57 -5.10 -1.66
N GLY A 85 -3.30 -4.71 -1.47
CA GLY A 85 -2.85 -3.32 -1.70
C GLY A 85 -3.08 -2.86 -3.14
N GLN A 86 -2.79 -3.71 -4.13
CA GLN A 86 -3.07 -3.45 -5.56
C GLN A 86 -4.57 -3.25 -5.83
N ALA A 87 -5.45 -3.97 -5.11
CA ALA A 87 -6.90 -3.78 -5.21
C ALA A 87 -7.34 -2.46 -4.55
N ALA A 88 -6.76 -2.10 -3.41
CA ALA A 88 -7.03 -0.82 -2.75
C ALA A 88 -6.63 0.37 -3.65
N GLN A 89 -5.44 0.32 -4.23
CA GLN A 89 -4.96 1.31 -5.21
C GLN A 89 -5.90 1.38 -6.43
N PHE A 90 -6.27 0.23 -7.00
CA PHE A 90 -7.19 0.19 -8.13
C PHE A 90 -8.56 0.78 -7.80
N MET A 91 -9.13 0.44 -6.63
CA MET A 91 -10.40 0.99 -6.17
C MET A 91 -10.33 2.52 -6.00
N ALA A 92 -9.24 3.04 -5.42
CA ALA A 92 -9.04 4.47 -5.26
C ALA A 92 -8.94 5.19 -6.61
N ILE A 93 -8.13 4.68 -7.54
CA ILE A 93 -7.95 5.31 -8.86
C ILE A 93 -9.22 5.21 -9.70
N SER A 94 -9.89 4.05 -9.73
CA SER A 94 -11.12 3.87 -10.50
C SER A 94 -12.33 4.63 -9.95
N ALA A 95 -12.29 5.04 -8.67
CA ALA A 95 -13.27 5.97 -8.12
C ALA A 95 -13.04 7.43 -8.57
N LEU A 96 -11.81 7.78 -8.97
CA LEU A 96 -11.42 9.14 -9.35
C LEU A 96 -11.35 9.35 -10.87
N ALA A 97 -10.91 8.33 -11.61
CA ALA A 97 -10.56 8.41 -13.03
C ALA A 97 -11.31 7.37 -13.86
N HIS A 98 -11.63 7.73 -15.09
CA HIS A 98 -12.25 6.84 -16.07
C HIS A 98 -11.56 6.95 -17.44
N ALA A 99 -12.03 6.17 -18.42
CA ALA A 99 -11.44 6.17 -19.76
C ALA A 99 -11.42 7.60 -20.36
N GLY A 100 -10.23 8.04 -20.79
CA GLY A 100 -9.97 9.39 -21.28
C GLY A 100 -9.24 10.29 -20.27
N ASP A 101 -9.20 9.91 -18.99
CA ASP A 101 -8.48 10.63 -17.95
C ASP A 101 -7.01 10.19 -17.85
N ASN A 102 -6.24 10.98 -17.09
CA ASN A 102 -4.90 10.59 -16.66
C ASN A 102 -4.69 10.79 -15.15
N ILE A 103 -3.63 10.16 -14.64
CA ILE A 103 -3.04 10.48 -13.34
C ILE A 103 -1.58 10.89 -13.52
N VAL A 104 -1.06 11.67 -12.59
CA VAL A 104 0.37 11.98 -12.47
C VAL A 104 0.94 11.13 -11.35
N ALA A 105 2.04 10.41 -11.59
CA ALA A 105 2.66 9.56 -10.59
C ALA A 105 4.19 9.75 -10.58
N THR A 106 4.82 9.57 -9.42
CA THR A 106 6.30 9.59 -9.34
C THR A 106 6.89 8.29 -9.91
N SER A 107 8.18 8.29 -10.21
CA SER A 107 8.93 7.08 -10.56
C SER A 107 9.31 6.22 -9.34
N ASN A 108 9.23 6.78 -8.13
CA ASN A 108 9.65 6.16 -6.88
C ASN A 108 8.51 5.31 -6.28
N LEU A 109 8.15 4.24 -6.99
CA LEU A 109 7.02 3.38 -6.66
C LEU A 109 7.45 1.93 -6.58
N TYR A 110 6.72 1.14 -5.81
CA TYR A 110 6.78 -0.31 -5.87
C TYR A 110 6.62 -0.80 -7.32
N GLY A 111 7.48 -1.71 -7.76
CA GLY A 111 7.47 -2.20 -9.14
C GLY A 111 6.12 -2.79 -9.59
N GLY A 112 5.32 -3.38 -8.70
CA GLY A 112 3.97 -3.86 -9.02
C GLY A 112 3.01 -2.69 -9.30
N THR A 113 3.09 -1.63 -8.49
CA THR A 113 2.35 -0.37 -8.66
C THR A 113 2.73 0.29 -9.97
N TYR A 114 4.04 0.42 -10.25
CA TYR A 114 4.53 0.97 -11.51
C TYR A 114 3.97 0.20 -12.71
N ASN A 115 4.02 -1.14 -12.68
CA ASN A 115 3.45 -1.99 -13.74
C ASN A 115 1.93 -1.83 -13.86
N GLN A 116 1.19 -1.74 -12.76
CA GLN A 116 -0.26 -1.50 -12.79
C GLN A 116 -0.58 -0.18 -13.49
N LEU A 117 0.15 0.89 -13.16
CA LEU A 117 -0.04 2.22 -13.72
C LEU A 117 0.40 2.34 -15.19
N LYS A 118 1.50 1.68 -15.57
CA LYS A 118 2.07 1.74 -16.93
C LYS A 118 1.38 0.80 -17.92
N VAL A 119 0.90 -0.37 -17.46
CA VAL A 119 0.43 -1.44 -18.36
C VAL A 119 -1.05 -1.74 -18.19
N PHE A 120 -1.54 -1.88 -16.97
CA PHE A 120 -2.91 -2.30 -16.72
C PHE A 120 -3.92 -1.18 -16.92
N LEU A 121 -3.72 -0.02 -16.29
CA LEU A 121 -4.65 1.11 -16.38
C LEU A 121 -4.83 1.67 -17.81
N PRO A 122 -3.78 1.77 -18.65
CA PRO A 122 -3.96 2.23 -20.03
C PRO A 122 -4.88 1.34 -20.87
N ARG A 123 -4.97 0.04 -20.56
CA ARG A 123 -5.94 -0.89 -21.20
C ARG A 123 -7.38 -0.58 -20.83
N LEU A 124 -7.61 0.10 -19.72
CA LEU A 124 -8.91 0.62 -19.28
C LEU A 124 -9.15 2.07 -19.74
N GLY A 125 -8.20 2.63 -20.53
CA GLY A 125 -8.28 4.00 -21.03
C GLY A 125 -7.83 5.08 -20.05
N ILE A 126 -7.24 4.72 -18.90
CA ILE A 126 -6.69 5.67 -17.92
C ILE A 126 -5.17 5.73 -18.11
N GLN A 127 -4.63 6.89 -18.49
CA GLN A 127 -3.20 7.05 -18.73
C GLN A 127 -2.45 7.47 -17.47
N THR A 128 -1.15 7.16 -17.41
CA THR A 128 -0.27 7.64 -16.34
C THR A 128 0.84 8.50 -16.92
N LYS A 129 1.04 9.69 -16.37
CA LYS A 129 2.19 10.56 -16.64
C LYS A 129 3.19 10.40 -15.51
N PHE A 130 4.31 9.74 -15.79
CA PHE A 130 5.36 9.56 -14.80
C PHE A 130 6.29 10.78 -14.71
N VAL A 131 6.58 11.20 -13.50
CA VAL A 131 7.56 12.24 -13.16
C VAL A 131 8.75 11.57 -12.48
N ASN A 132 9.96 11.89 -12.92
CA ASN A 132 11.17 11.35 -12.31
C ASN A 132 11.43 12.05 -10.97
N GLY A 133 11.43 11.30 -9.87
CA GLY A 133 11.53 11.86 -8.51
C GLY A 133 10.19 12.39 -7.98
N ASP A 134 10.26 13.23 -6.95
CA ASP A 134 9.12 13.75 -6.18
C ASP A 134 9.11 15.28 -6.06
N ASN A 135 9.70 15.99 -7.02
CA ASN A 135 9.66 17.44 -7.08
C ASN A 135 8.24 17.95 -7.40
N ALA A 136 7.72 18.83 -6.55
CA ALA A 136 6.38 19.41 -6.70
C ALA A 136 6.22 20.24 -7.99
N GLU A 137 7.25 20.94 -8.47
CA GLU A 137 7.20 21.73 -9.71
C GLU A 137 7.04 20.83 -10.94
N ASP A 138 7.76 19.71 -10.99
CA ASP A 138 7.66 18.74 -12.08
C ASP A 138 6.30 18.04 -12.09
N ILE A 139 5.78 17.70 -10.90
CA ILE A 139 4.42 17.20 -10.71
C ILE A 139 3.41 18.23 -11.21
N ALA A 140 3.56 19.50 -10.80
CA ALA A 140 2.67 20.57 -11.22
C ALA A 140 2.69 20.72 -12.76
N ALA A 141 3.85 20.67 -13.40
CA ALA A 141 3.99 20.78 -14.84
C ALA A 141 3.28 19.63 -15.61
N ALA A 142 3.18 18.44 -15.02
CA ALA A 142 2.53 17.29 -15.64
C ALA A 142 0.99 17.31 -15.57
N ILE A 143 0.39 18.07 -14.64
CA ILE A 143 -1.07 18.15 -14.44
C ILE A 143 -1.74 18.96 -15.57
N ASP A 144 -2.76 18.37 -16.19
CA ASP A 144 -3.64 18.99 -17.18
C ASP A 144 -5.14 18.83 -16.84
N ASP A 145 -6.03 19.29 -17.73
CA ASP A 145 -7.48 19.28 -17.54
C ASP A 145 -8.09 17.86 -17.42
N HIS A 146 -7.33 16.83 -17.83
CA HIS A 146 -7.73 15.43 -17.74
C HIS A 146 -7.12 14.71 -16.52
N THR A 147 -6.27 15.38 -15.74
CA THR A 147 -5.66 14.77 -14.56
C THR A 147 -6.67 14.65 -13.41
N LYS A 148 -6.82 13.44 -12.85
CA LYS A 148 -7.77 13.16 -11.74
C LYS A 148 -7.12 12.80 -10.42
N ALA A 149 -5.82 12.53 -10.40
CA ALA A 149 -5.06 12.30 -9.18
C ALA A 149 -3.57 12.57 -9.41
N VAL A 150 -2.91 13.03 -8.35
CA VAL A 150 -1.46 12.86 -8.16
C VAL A 150 -1.26 11.64 -7.26
N TYR A 151 -0.37 10.72 -7.64
CA TYR A 151 -0.06 9.51 -6.89
C TYR A 151 1.39 9.50 -6.43
N VAL A 152 1.61 9.29 -5.13
CA VAL A 152 2.95 9.17 -4.53
C VAL A 152 2.99 7.99 -3.55
N GLU A 153 4.19 7.46 -3.31
CA GLU A 153 4.44 6.42 -2.32
C GLU A 153 5.36 6.95 -1.21
N THR A 154 5.07 6.56 0.03
CA THR A 154 5.91 6.80 1.19
C THR A 154 5.92 5.59 2.12
N ILE A 155 7.06 5.10 2.57
CA ILE A 155 8.43 5.44 2.17
C ILE A 155 8.71 4.76 0.82
N GLY A 156 9.15 5.52 -0.19
CA GLY A 156 9.26 5.02 -1.57
C GLY A 156 10.24 3.85 -1.69
N ASN A 157 9.82 2.77 -2.34
CA ASN A 157 10.65 1.57 -2.50
C ASN A 157 11.42 1.57 -3.83
N PRO A 158 12.75 1.32 -3.84
CA PRO A 158 13.67 1.08 -2.73
C PRO A 158 14.40 2.32 -2.18
N ARG A 159 14.16 3.52 -2.74
CA ARG A 159 14.97 4.73 -2.43
C ARG A 159 14.84 5.25 -1.02
N TYR A 160 13.83 4.78 -0.29
CA TYR A 160 13.43 5.28 1.00
C TYR A 160 13.17 6.79 1.04
N ASN A 161 12.78 7.38 -0.09
CA ASN A 161 12.41 8.79 -0.14
C ASN A 161 11.08 9.01 0.58
N VAL A 162 10.97 10.17 1.23
CA VAL A 162 9.74 10.67 1.83
C VAL A 162 9.35 11.90 1.02
N PRO A 163 8.31 11.84 0.20
CA PRO A 163 7.85 12.99 -0.58
C PRO A 163 7.46 14.16 0.35
N ASP A 164 7.68 15.39 -0.11
CA ASP A 164 7.16 16.58 0.57
C ASP A 164 5.64 16.67 0.33
N PHE A 165 4.85 16.05 1.21
CA PHE A 165 3.39 16.02 1.07
C PHE A 165 2.78 17.41 1.08
N GLU A 166 3.34 18.37 1.82
CA GLU A 166 2.77 19.72 1.90
C GLU A 166 2.95 20.45 0.57
N ALA A 167 4.17 20.42 0.01
CA ALA A 167 4.45 21.04 -1.28
C ALA A 167 3.66 20.38 -2.41
N ILE A 168 3.62 19.04 -2.45
CA ILE A 168 2.92 18.27 -3.49
C ILE A 168 1.40 18.46 -3.38
N ALA A 169 0.83 18.38 -2.17
CA ALA A 169 -0.60 18.61 -1.97
C ALA A 169 -0.99 20.02 -2.37
N LYS A 170 -0.16 21.03 -2.04
CA LYS A 170 -0.41 22.41 -2.43
C LYS A 170 -0.53 22.57 -3.94
N VAL A 171 0.45 22.12 -4.73
CA VAL A 171 0.43 22.29 -6.19
C VAL A 171 -0.66 21.46 -6.87
N ALA A 172 -1.01 20.30 -6.32
CA ALA A 172 -2.11 19.47 -6.81
C ALA A 172 -3.47 20.15 -6.56
N HIS A 173 -3.69 20.62 -5.32
CA HIS A 173 -4.94 21.27 -4.92
C HIS A 173 -5.16 22.63 -5.60
N GLU A 174 -4.09 23.39 -5.90
CA GLU A 174 -4.18 24.63 -6.70
C GLU A 174 -4.77 24.37 -8.09
N LYS A 175 -4.64 23.14 -8.60
CA LYS A 175 -5.23 22.68 -9.87
C LYS A 175 -6.52 21.87 -9.70
N GLY A 176 -7.04 21.76 -8.47
CA GLY A 176 -8.25 21.00 -8.16
C GLY A 176 -8.06 19.47 -8.22
N VAL A 177 -6.83 18.98 -8.17
CA VAL A 177 -6.50 17.55 -8.25
C VAL A 177 -6.16 17.01 -6.86
N PRO A 178 -6.76 15.89 -6.41
CA PRO A 178 -6.42 15.29 -5.12
C PRO A 178 -5.04 14.60 -5.14
N LEU A 179 -4.38 14.60 -3.98
CA LEU A 179 -3.19 13.78 -3.73
C LEU A 179 -3.60 12.43 -3.13
N VAL A 180 -3.23 11.35 -3.80
CA VAL A 180 -3.34 9.96 -3.33
C VAL A 180 -1.96 9.51 -2.86
N VAL A 181 -1.87 9.07 -1.61
CA VAL A 181 -0.63 8.61 -0.99
C VAL A 181 -0.75 7.13 -0.64
N ASP A 182 0.13 6.31 -1.20
CA ASP A 182 0.43 4.97 -0.68
C ASP A 182 1.35 5.15 0.52
N GLY A 183 0.80 5.05 1.73
CA GLY A 183 1.51 5.36 2.97
C GLY A 183 1.40 4.26 4.02
N PHE A 184 2.52 3.94 4.69
CA PHE A 184 2.49 3.15 5.92
C PHE A 184 2.36 4.05 7.15
N LYS A 185 1.41 3.73 8.04
CA LYS A 185 1.42 4.25 9.42
C LYS A 185 1.67 3.17 10.47
N LEU A 186 1.52 1.89 10.13
CA LEU A 186 1.62 0.78 11.10
C LEU A 186 2.42 -0.46 10.66
N ILE A 187 3.19 -0.45 9.54
CA ILE A 187 3.85 -1.59 8.80
C ILE A 187 3.04 -2.00 7.54
N SER A 188 3.51 -2.55 6.40
CA SER A 188 4.66 -2.43 5.46
C SER A 188 4.17 -3.07 4.12
N ASN A 189 4.49 -2.55 2.92
CA ASN A 189 3.99 -3.10 1.63
C ASN A 189 4.95 -4.16 1.05
N LEU A 190 4.47 -5.41 0.97
CA LEU A 190 5.28 -6.63 0.92
C LEU A 190 5.43 -7.24 -0.48
N ALA A 191 6.62 -7.84 -0.70
CA ALA A 191 6.72 -9.24 -1.18
C ALA A 191 7.24 -10.17 -0.05
N ASN A 192 8.14 -9.71 0.84
CA ASN A 192 7.88 -9.59 2.29
C ASN A 192 8.78 -8.51 2.95
N VAL A 193 8.18 -7.54 3.66
CA VAL A 193 8.79 -6.55 4.54
C VAL A 193 7.84 -6.29 5.73
N GLY A 194 8.33 -6.10 6.95
CA GLY A 194 7.49 -5.83 8.13
C GLY A 194 6.93 -7.04 8.86
N ASP A 195 7.45 -8.24 8.60
CA ASP A 195 7.18 -9.41 9.44
C ASP A 195 7.89 -9.26 10.79
N SER A 196 7.47 -10.01 11.81
CA SER A 196 8.23 -10.15 13.06
C SER A 196 9.60 -10.80 12.84
N LYS A 197 9.83 -11.38 11.66
CA LYS A 197 11.11 -11.96 11.24
C LYS A 197 11.91 -10.99 10.39
N THR A 198 13.22 -10.99 10.55
CA THR A 198 14.16 -10.29 9.68
C THR A 198 14.21 -10.96 8.30
N LEU A 199 14.11 -10.15 7.24
CA LEU A 199 14.01 -10.61 5.85
C LEU A 199 15.01 -9.85 4.99
N ALA A 200 15.67 -10.53 4.06
CA ALA A 200 16.56 -9.93 3.07
C ALA A 200 16.05 -10.23 1.67
N ILE A 201 16.17 -9.26 0.75
CA ILE A 201 15.79 -9.45 -0.65
C ILE A 201 16.72 -8.66 -1.57
N HIS A 202 16.99 -9.21 -2.75
CA HIS A 202 17.76 -8.57 -3.82
C HIS A 202 16.78 -7.98 -4.85
N PRO A 203 16.45 -6.67 -4.82
CA PRO A 203 15.30 -6.15 -5.56
C PRO A 203 15.48 -6.24 -7.08
N TRP A 204 16.71 -6.13 -7.58
CA TRP A 204 17.04 -6.18 -9.01
C TRP A 204 16.58 -7.47 -9.69
N SER A 205 16.83 -8.62 -9.05
CA SER A 205 16.49 -9.94 -9.59
C SER A 205 15.19 -10.51 -9.04
N THR A 206 14.37 -9.71 -8.35
CA THR A 206 13.12 -10.18 -7.72
C THR A 206 11.97 -9.17 -7.88
N THR A 207 11.72 -8.33 -6.88
CA THR A 207 10.55 -7.43 -6.81
C THR A 207 10.45 -6.40 -7.92
N HIS A 208 11.56 -6.11 -8.59
CA HIS A 208 11.63 -5.18 -9.72
C HIS A 208 12.09 -5.87 -11.02
N GLU A 209 12.09 -7.20 -11.05
CA GLU A 209 12.49 -8.00 -12.22
C GLU A 209 11.62 -7.67 -13.46
N GLN A 210 10.36 -7.30 -13.25
CA GLN A 210 9.42 -6.94 -14.31
C GLN A 210 9.69 -5.58 -14.98
N LEU A 211 10.56 -4.73 -14.41
CA LEU A 211 10.93 -3.43 -14.97
C LEU A 211 12.11 -3.54 -15.93
N SER A 212 12.22 -2.61 -16.89
CA SER A 212 13.44 -2.50 -17.71
C SER A 212 14.64 -2.07 -16.86
N GLU A 213 15.85 -2.25 -17.37
CA GLU A 213 17.08 -1.83 -16.69
C GLU A 213 17.07 -0.33 -16.38
N GLU A 214 16.69 0.50 -17.35
CA GLU A 214 16.61 1.95 -17.17
C GLU A 214 15.58 2.33 -16.10
N GLU A 215 14.45 1.61 -16.04
CA GLU A 215 13.39 1.84 -15.06
C GLU A 215 13.81 1.43 -13.65
N ARG A 216 14.55 0.34 -13.50
CA ARG A 216 15.14 -0.07 -12.21
C ARG A 216 16.12 0.99 -11.70
N ILE A 217 17.02 1.46 -12.55
CA ILE A 217 18.00 2.50 -12.19
C ILE A 217 17.26 3.80 -11.82
N ALA A 218 16.25 4.19 -12.61
CA ALA A 218 15.43 5.37 -12.34
C ALA A 218 14.69 5.28 -11.00
N SER A 219 14.20 4.09 -10.62
CA SER A 219 13.59 3.86 -9.31
C SER A 219 14.61 3.68 -8.17
N GLY A 220 15.92 3.68 -8.47
CA GLY A 220 17.00 3.54 -7.48
C GLY A 220 17.33 2.10 -7.09
N VAL A 221 16.92 1.11 -7.89
CA VAL A 221 17.35 -0.28 -7.76
C VAL A 221 18.64 -0.49 -8.55
N THR A 222 19.76 -0.75 -7.85
CA THR A 222 21.03 -1.15 -8.47
C THR A 222 21.19 -2.67 -8.45
N GLU A 223 22.05 -3.21 -9.32
CA GLU A 223 22.31 -4.66 -9.42
C GLU A 223 22.99 -5.26 -8.17
N ASP A 224 23.53 -4.43 -7.29
CA ASP A 224 24.16 -4.84 -6.02
C ASP A 224 23.29 -4.51 -4.80
N ALA A 225 22.09 -3.93 -4.99
CA ALA A 225 21.23 -3.52 -3.89
C ALA A 225 20.69 -4.73 -3.12
N ILE A 226 20.99 -4.80 -1.83
CA ILE A 226 20.32 -5.71 -0.88
C ILE A 226 19.43 -4.89 0.03
N ARG A 227 18.17 -5.31 0.14
CA ARG A 227 17.17 -4.66 0.98
C ARG A 227 16.86 -5.53 2.18
N ILE A 228 16.93 -4.95 3.38
CA ILE A 228 16.66 -5.63 4.64
C ILE A 228 15.38 -5.08 5.27
N SER A 229 14.47 -5.96 5.64
CA SER A 229 13.40 -5.70 6.59
C SER A 229 13.82 -6.25 7.94
N VAL A 230 14.12 -5.36 8.89
CA VAL A 230 14.48 -5.78 10.25
C VAL A 230 13.21 -6.26 10.98
N GLY A 231 13.28 -7.45 11.58
CA GLY A 231 12.21 -8.04 12.39
C GLY A 231 12.28 -7.59 13.85
N THR A 232 11.73 -8.41 14.74
CA THR A 232 11.69 -8.13 16.19
C THR A 232 12.60 -9.05 16.99
N GLU A 233 13.60 -9.69 16.35
CA GLU A 233 14.61 -10.50 17.03
C GLU A 233 15.52 -9.65 17.92
N HIS A 234 16.33 -10.31 18.77
CA HIS A 234 17.34 -9.60 19.55
C HIS A 234 18.38 -8.97 18.60
N ILE A 235 18.72 -7.70 18.82
CA ILE A 235 19.57 -6.94 17.89
C ILE A 235 20.95 -7.60 17.70
N ASP A 236 21.52 -8.18 18.75
CA ASP A 236 22.83 -8.85 18.69
C ASP A 236 22.80 -10.08 17.77
N ASP A 237 21.69 -10.82 17.71
CA ASP A 237 21.57 -12.00 16.83
C ASP A 237 21.50 -11.57 15.37
N ILE A 238 20.79 -10.46 15.08
CA ILE A 238 20.70 -9.88 13.73
C ILE A 238 22.08 -9.39 13.28
N ILE A 239 22.81 -8.67 14.15
CA ILE A 239 24.16 -8.18 13.84
C ILE A 239 25.11 -9.35 13.57
N ALA A 240 25.10 -10.37 14.43
CA ALA A 240 25.96 -11.54 14.28
C ALA A 240 25.70 -12.29 12.95
N ASP A 241 24.45 -12.37 12.49
CA ASP A 241 24.10 -12.99 11.22
C ASP A 241 24.60 -12.19 10.00
N PHE A 242 24.58 -10.85 10.07
CA PHE A 242 25.21 -10.01 9.05
C PHE A 242 26.74 -10.16 9.05
N GLU A 243 27.37 -10.16 10.23
CA GLU A 243 28.82 -10.30 10.35
C GLU A 243 29.31 -11.62 9.77
N GLN A 244 28.65 -12.75 10.08
CA GLN A 244 29.02 -14.04 9.50
C GLN A 244 28.85 -14.04 7.97
N SER A 245 27.76 -13.44 7.47
CA SER A 245 27.44 -13.41 6.05
C SER A 245 28.43 -12.56 5.26
N PHE A 246 28.84 -11.41 5.80
CA PHE A 246 29.85 -10.56 5.18
C PHE A 246 31.24 -11.20 5.17
N GLN A 247 31.61 -11.93 6.23
CA GLN A 247 32.85 -12.69 6.26
C GLN A 247 32.86 -13.78 5.18
N ALA A 248 31.77 -14.53 5.04
CA ALA A 248 31.63 -15.58 4.02
C ALA A 248 31.68 -15.01 2.58
N ALA A 249 30.97 -13.89 2.33
CA ALA A 249 30.97 -13.23 1.02
C ALA A 249 32.36 -12.69 0.65
N SER A 250 33.09 -12.12 1.61
CA SER A 250 34.45 -11.63 1.42
C SER A 250 35.43 -12.77 1.11
N ALA A 251 35.26 -13.94 1.74
CA ALA A 251 36.04 -15.13 1.45
C ALA A 251 35.79 -15.69 0.04
N ALA A 252 34.53 -15.65 -0.43
CA ALA A 252 34.18 -16.10 -1.79
C ALA A 252 34.71 -15.18 -2.90
N GLY A 253 34.90 -13.89 -2.62
CA GLY A 253 35.50 -12.93 -3.55
C GLY A 253 36.97 -13.21 -3.91
N ALA A 254 37.66 -14.04 -3.12
CA ALA A 254 39.06 -14.43 -3.34
C ALA A 254 39.22 -15.59 -4.34
N ASP A 255 38.14 -16.27 -4.75
CA ASP A 255 38.17 -17.45 -5.62
C ASP A 255 37.33 -17.26 -6.90
N LYS A 256 37.56 -16.15 -7.63
CA LYS A 256 36.94 -15.88 -8.94
C LYS A 256 37.64 -16.61 -10.11
N THR A 257 38.13 -17.82 -9.92
CA THR A 257 38.75 -18.63 -11.00
C THR A 257 37.88 -19.76 -11.56
N ALA A 258 36.62 -19.89 -11.17
CA ALA A 258 35.69 -20.77 -11.87
C ALA A 258 34.23 -20.31 -11.72
N LEU A 259 33.67 -19.73 -12.78
CA LEU A 259 32.21 -19.75 -12.97
C LEU A 259 31.85 -21.14 -13.52
N PRO A 260 31.03 -21.96 -12.83
CA PRO A 260 30.56 -23.20 -13.41
C PRO A 260 29.58 -22.90 -14.55
N ASP A 261 29.84 -23.55 -15.68
CA ASP A 261 29.04 -23.50 -16.90
C ASP A 261 27.57 -23.87 -16.61
N ARG A 262 26.66 -22.95 -16.91
CA ARG A 262 25.21 -23.14 -16.74
C ARG A 262 24.60 -23.61 -18.05
N THR A 263 24.96 -24.83 -18.47
CA THR A 263 24.14 -25.61 -19.41
C THR A 263 24.02 -27.05 -18.92
N ALA A 264 22.93 -27.33 -18.22
CA ALA A 264 22.28 -28.64 -18.12
C ALA A 264 20.84 -28.44 -17.60
#